data_AF-A0A3D4EQS5-F1
#
_entry.id   AF-A0A3D4EQS5-F1
#
_cell.length_a   1.000
_cell.length_b   1.000
_cell.length_c   1.000
_cell.angle_alpha   90.00
_cell.angle_beta   90.00
_cell.angle_gamma   90.00
#
_symmetry.space_group_name_H-M   'P 1'
#
loop_
_entity.id
_entity.type
_entity.pdbx_description
1 polymer ?
#
loop_
_entity_poly.entity_id
_entity_poly.type
_entity_poly.pdbx_seq_one_letter_code
_entity_poly.pdbx_strand_id
1 'polypeptide(L)'
;WSFVCVLSSINVLHYDKWKNTDAVETMVCFLDAVLTEFIDKLEEYRDSDNRDHRQTFMFMERAYNFAKSNRALGLGVLGWHSLLQSKRHAFDSQEAYDLNSEIFREIKQRSYKASEELAEKFGEPEVLKGYGRRNATLNAIAPTTSSAFILGQVSQGIEPIWSNVYVKDIAKIKTTIKNPFLEELFEEKGMNTPEVWRSVRDNDGSVQHLEFLTEQEKDVFKTYAEIDQMAIIYQAANRQNHIDQGQSINLLVHPDMPIKEINKIHITAWKLGLKSLYYQHSMNAAQKFKQKKECVSCEA
;
A
#
# COMPACT_ATOMS: atom_id res chain seq x y z
N TRP A 1 -18.82 -20.52 -7.65
CA TRP A 1 -17.44 -20.05 -7.91
C TRP A 1 -16.58 -20.11 -6.64
N SER A 2 -15.26 -20.14 -6.80
CA SER A 2 -14.27 -19.75 -5.79
C SER A 2 -13.47 -18.60 -6.41
N PHE A 3 -13.45 -17.42 -5.80
CA PHE A 3 -12.85 -16.27 -6.44
C PHE A 3 -11.32 -16.42 -6.54
N VAL A 4 -10.75 -15.91 -7.62
CA VAL A 4 -9.31 -15.76 -7.82
C VAL A 4 -9.03 -14.40 -8.44
N CYS A 5 -7.87 -13.83 -8.13
CA CYS A 5 -7.45 -12.54 -8.64
C CYS A 5 -5.93 -12.58 -8.84
N VAL A 6 -5.45 -11.90 -9.88
CA VAL A 6 -4.01 -11.65 -10.07
C VAL A 6 -3.70 -10.24 -9.59
N LEU A 7 -2.57 -10.09 -8.90
CA LEU A 7 -2.15 -8.84 -8.27
C LEU A 7 -0.80 -8.41 -8.81
N SER A 8 -0.68 -7.10 -9.04
CA SER A 8 0.61 -6.41 -9.21
C SER A 8 0.44 -4.98 -8.69
N SER A 9 1.52 -4.24 -8.51
CA SER A 9 1.45 -2.90 -7.94
C SER A 9 2.35 -1.93 -8.68
N ILE A 10 1.82 -0.77 -9.02
CA ILE A 10 2.60 0.32 -9.61
C ILE A 10 3.28 1.13 -8.49
N ASN A 11 4.55 1.48 -8.69
CA ASN A 11 5.31 2.25 -7.71
C ASN A 11 4.98 3.74 -7.86
N VAL A 12 4.20 4.29 -6.92
CA VAL A 12 3.76 5.69 -6.99
C VAL A 12 4.86 6.67 -6.59
N LEU A 13 5.98 6.23 -5.98
CA LEU A 13 7.16 7.09 -5.80
C LEU A 13 7.61 7.71 -7.14
N HIS A 14 7.39 7.00 -8.24
CA HIS A 14 7.76 7.45 -9.57
C HIS A 14 6.58 8.01 -10.37
N TYR A 15 5.51 8.45 -9.71
CA TYR A 15 4.27 8.91 -10.35
C TYR A 15 4.52 9.92 -11.47
N ASP A 16 5.33 10.96 -11.22
CA ASP A 16 5.61 11.99 -12.24
C ASP A 16 6.34 11.45 -13.48
N LYS A 17 7.02 10.30 -13.37
CA LYS A 17 7.70 9.66 -14.51
C LYS A 17 6.74 8.85 -15.38
N TRP A 18 5.71 8.25 -14.80
CA TRP A 18 4.82 7.33 -15.53
C TRP A 18 3.39 7.84 -15.73
N LYS A 19 2.96 8.93 -15.08
CA LYS A 19 1.57 9.43 -15.18
C LYS A 19 1.12 9.77 -16.60
N ASN A 20 2.07 10.07 -17.49
CA ASN A 20 1.82 10.38 -18.90
C ASN A 20 2.23 9.25 -19.87
N THR A 21 2.64 8.09 -19.36
CA THR A 21 3.00 6.92 -20.18
C THR A 21 1.87 5.88 -20.13
N ASP A 22 2.01 4.76 -20.83
CA ASP A 22 1.06 3.64 -20.86
C ASP A 22 1.30 2.59 -19.75
N ALA A 23 1.92 3.00 -18.63
CA ALA A 23 2.36 2.06 -17.60
C ALA A 23 1.18 1.33 -16.92
N VAL A 24 0.05 2.02 -16.71
CA VAL A 24 -1.16 1.43 -16.11
C VAL A 24 -1.79 0.44 -17.07
N GLU A 25 -1.93 0.83 -18.33
CA GLU A 25 -2.50 0.02 -19.41
C GLU A 25 -1.67 -1.25 -19.64
N THR A 26 -0.35 -1.09 -19.73
CA THR A 26 0.61 -2.21 -19.82
C THR A 26 0.45 -3.18 -18.65
N MET A 27 0.27 -2.66 -17.43
CA MET A 27 0.09 -3.50 -16.25
C MET A 27 -1.24 -4.27 -16.29
N VAL A 28 -2.32 -3.67 -16.78
CA VAL A 28 -3.61 -4.36 -16.98
C VAL A 28 -3.48 -5.47 -18.03
N CYS A 29 -2.84 -5.19 -19.16
CA CYS A 29 -2.55 -6.20 -20.18
C CYS A 29 -1.71 -7.35 -19.62
N PHE A 30 -0.67 -7.04 -18.83
CA PHE A 30 0.16 -8.04 -18.17
C PHE A 30 -0.65 -8.91 -17.20
N LEU A 31 -1.49 -8.30 -16.36
CA LEU A 31 -2.34 -9.03 -15.41
C LEU A 31 -3.36 -9.92 -16.12
N ASP A 32 -3.97 -9.48 -17.21
CA ASP A 32 -4.88 -10.31 -18.02
C ASP A 32 -4.13 -11.47 -18.72
N ALA A 33 -2.88 -11.25 -19.13
CA ALA A 33 -2.02 -12.30 -19.67
C ALA A 33 -1.67 -13.36 -18.61
N VAL A 34 -1.32 -12.95 -17.39
CA VAL A 34 -1.07 -13.88 -16.26
C VAL A 34 -2.34 -14.67 -15.91
N LEU A 35 -3.51 -14.02 -15.94
CA LEU A 35 -4.76 -14.74 -15.71
C LEU A 35 -5.08 -15.71 -16.84
N THR A 36 -4.72 -15.37 -18.08
CA THR A 36 -4.83 -16.29 -19.22
C THR A 36 -3.93 -17.50 -19.03
N GLU A 37 -2.67 -17.32 -18.63
CA GLU A 37 -1.77 -18.44 -18.31
C GLU A 37 -2.33 -19.35 -17.22
N PHE A 38 -2.96 -18.78 -16.17
CA PHE A 38 -3.64 -19.56 -15.13
C PHE A 38 -4.79 -20.40 -15.69
N ILE A 39 -5.60 -19.83 -16.58
CA ILE A 39 -6.72 -20.53 -17.23
C ILE A 39 -6.17 -21.65 -18.13
N ASP A 40 -5.23 -21.34 -19.01
CA ASP A 40 -4.68 -22.28 -19.99
C ASP A 40 -4.03 -23.50 -19.30
N LYS A 41 -3.24 -23.28 -18.24
CA LYS A 41 -2.67 -24.38 -17.43
C LYS A 41 -3.74 -25.30 -16.82
N LEU A 42 -4.86 -24.74 -16.39
CA LEU A 42 -5.96 -25.54 -15.85
C LEU A 42 -6.71 -26.28 -16.96
N GLU A 43 -6.81 -25.73 -18.16
CA GLU A 43 -7.35 -26.45 -19.33
C GLU A 43 -6.44 -27.61 -19.73
N GLU A 44 -5.12 -27.43 -19.72
CA GLU A 44 -4.15 -28.52 -19.91
C GLU A 44 -4.35 -29.64 -18.88
N TYR A 45 -4.58 -29.30 -17.60
CA TYR A 45 -4.85 -30.30 -16.57
C TYR A 45 -6.20 -31.00 -16.74
N ARG A 46 -7.23 -30.27 -17.17
CA ARG A 46 -8.56 -30.82 -17.47
C ARG A 46 -8.49 -31.86 -18.59
N ASP A 47 -7.76 -31.53 -19.65
CA ASP A 47 -7.75 -32.29 -20.91
C ASP A 47 -6.60 -33.31 -20.98
N SER A 48 -5.76 -33.38 -19.95
CA SER A 48 -4.60 -34.29 -19.88
C SER A 48 -5.00 -35.76 -19.72
N ASP A 49 -4.25 -36.67 -20.36
CA ASP A 49 -4.37 -38.13 -20.19
C ASP A 49 -3.91 -38.64 -18.82
N ASN A 50 -3.09 -37.86 -18.10
CA ASN A 50 -2.69 -38.17 -16.74
C ASN A 50 -3.84 -37.99 -15.74
N ARG A 51 -4.14 -39.06 -14.97
CA ARG A 51 -5.19 -39.07 -13.95
C ARG A 51 -4.98 -38.01 -12.86
N ASP A 52 -3.75 -37.78 -12.42
CA ASP A 52 -3.43 -36.84 -11.34
C ASP A 52 -3.65 -35.38 -11.78
N HIS A 53 -3.40 -35.07 -13.06
CA HIS A 53 -3.72 -33.77 -13.64
C HIS A 53 -5.23 -33.52 -13.66
N ARG A 54 -6.03 -34.49 -14.13
CA ARG A 54 -7.49 -34.37 -14.11
C ARG A 54 -8.04 -34.23 -12.69
N GLN A 55 -7.44 -34.96 -11.75
CA GLN A 55 -7.78 -34.85 -10.33
C GLN A 55 -7.44 -33.45 -9.78
N THR A 56 -6.30 -32.88 -10.19
CA THR A 56 -5.92 -31.50 -9.84
C THR A 56 -6.94 -30.49 -10.38
N PHE A 57 -7.36 -30.64 -11.64
CA PHE A 57 -8.40 -29.78 -12.22
C PHE A 57 -9.72 -29.88 -11.43
N MET A 58 -10.15 -31.09 -11.05
CA MET A 58 -11.37 -31.28 -10.25
C MET A 58 -11.37 -30.43 -8.97
N PHE A 59 -10.23 -30.29 -8.29
CA PHE A 59 -10.12 -29.45 -7.10
C PHE A 59 -10.08 -27.94 -7.42
N MET A 60 -9.64 -27.58 -8.61
CA MET A 60 -9.49 -26.19 -9.06
C MET A 60 -10.65 -25.70 -9.94
N GLU A 61 -11.60 -26.57 -10.29
CA GLU A 61 -12.68 -26.28 -11.24
C GLU A 61 -13.47 -25.02 -10.85
N ARG A 62 -13.75 -24.84 -9.56
CA ARG A 62 -14.47 -23.66 -9.07
C ARG A 62 -13.70 -22.35 -9.27
N ALA A 63 -12.37 -22.39 -9.19
CA ALA A 63 -11.47 -21.25 -9.41
C ALA A 63 -11.32 -20.97 -10.91
N TYR A 64 -11.13 -22.02 -11.72
CA TYR A 64 -11.14 -21.95 -13.18
C TYR A 64 -12.42 -21.29 -13.71
N ASN A 65 -13.59 -21.78 -13.26
CA ASN A 65 -14.88 -21.24 -13.69
C ASN A 65 -15.03 -19.76 -13.34
N PHE A 66 -14.52 -19.32 -12.17
CA PHE A 66 -14.52 -17.90 -11.82
C PHE A 66 -13.58 -17.09 -12.72
N ALA A 67 -12.32 -17.52 -12.87
CA ALA A 67 -11.32 -16.84 -13.68
C ALA A 67 -11.81 -16.62 -15.11
N LYS A 68 -12.36 -17.67 -15.74
CA LYS A 68 -12.84 -17.64 -17.12
C LYS A 68 -14.05 -16.73 -17.31
N SER A 69 -14.99 -16.75 -16.36
CA SER A 69 -16.25 -16.00 -16.47
C SER A 69 -16.15 -14.54 -16.03
N ASN A 70 -15.26 -14.20 -15.08
CA ASN A 70 -15.16 -12.87 -14.47
C ASN A 70 -13.91 -12.09 -14.89
N ARG A 71 -12.79 -12.80 -15.11
CA ARG A 71 -11.48 -12.21 -15.40
C ARG A 71 -11.04 -11.10 -14.42
N ALA A 72 -11.25 -11.32 -13.13
CA ALA A 72 -10.99 -10.30 -12.09
C ALA A 72 -9.49 -10.02 -11.90
N LEU A 73 -9.11 -8.74 -11.96
CA LEU A 73 -7.75 -8.25 -11.75
C LEU A 73 -7.70 -7.29 -10.56
N GLY A 74 -6.52 -7.17 -9.94
CA GLY A 74 -6.26 -6.26 -8.82
C GLY A 74 -4.93 -5.54 -8.97
N LEU A 75 -4.93 -4.48 -9.76
CA LEU A 75 -3.86 -3.50 -9.82
C LEU A 75 -3.87 -2.67 -8.53
N GLY A 76 -2.77 -2.70 -7.81
CA GLY A 76 -2.55 -1.90 -6.61
C GLY A 76 -1.46 -0.85 -6.77
N VAL A 77 -1.09 -0.25 -5.65
CA VAL A 77 0.04 0.68 -5.57
C VAL A 77 0.96 0.31 -4.40
N LEU A 78 2.18 0.80 -4.45
CA LEU A 78 3.11 0.85 -3.32
C LEU A 78 3.93 2.14 -3.39
N GLY A 79 4.58 2.52 -2.28
CA GLY A 79 5.42 3.70 -2.23
C GLY A 79 4.67 5.00 -1.96
N TRP A 80 3.45 4.96 -1.42
CA TRP A 80 2.64 6.17 -1.17
C TRP A 80 3.33 7.18 -0.25
N HIS A 81 3.74 6.76 0.94
CA HIS A 81 4.38 7.70 1.87
C HIS A 81 5.77 8.15 1.37
N SER A 82 6.44 7.30 0.59
CA SER A 82 7.71 7.64 -0.07
C SER A 82 7.50 8.75 -1.09
N LEU A 83 6.41 8.71 -1.87
CA LEU A 83 6.04 9.80 -2.77
C LEU A 83 5.82 11.10 -2.00
N LEU A 84 5.04 11.06 -0.91
CA LEU A 84 4.79 12.25 -0.09
C LEU A 84 6.08 12.86 0.47
N GLN A 85 6.96 12.02 1.02
CA GLN A 85 8.25 12.47 1.57
C GLN A 85 9.19 13.03 0.49
N SER A 86 9.19 12.44 -0.71
CA SER A 86 9.94 12.96 -1.86
C SER A 86 9.47 14.33 -2.32
N LYS A 87 8.20 14.67 -2.03
CA LYS A 87 7.58 15.98 -2.34
C LYS A 87 7.53 16.93 -1.14
N ARG A 88 8.09 16.53 0.01
CA ARG A 88 8.00 17.25 1.29
C ARG A 88 6.54 17.56 1.70
N HIS A 89 5.63 16.63 1.44
CA HIS A 89 4.24 16.69 1.91
C HIS A 89 4.07 15.84 3.17
N ALA A 90 3.45 16.43 4.20
CA ALA A 90 3.04 15.68 5.38
C ALA A 90 1.93 14.68 5.03
N PHE A 91 1.90 13.54 5.72
CA PHE A 91 0.91 12.50 5.41
C PHE A 91 -0.52 13.03 5.56
N ASP A 92 -0.80 13.88 6.55
CA ASP A 92 -2.10 14.45 6.88
C ASP A 92 -2.40 15.81 6.21
N SER A 93 -1.57 16.23 5.25
CA SER A 93 -1.73 17.50 4.53
C SER A 93 -2.84 17.48 3.49
N GLN A 94 -3.31 18.67 3.10
CA GLN A 94 -4.28 18.83 2.00
C GLN A 94 -3.66 18.40 0.65
N GLU A 95 -2.38 18.68 0.44
CA GLU A 95 -1.62 18.25 -0.73
C GLU A 95 -1.58 16.73 -0.86
N ALA A 96 -1.41 16.02 0.24
CA ALA A 96 -1.48 14.56 0.26
C ALA A 96 -2.89 14.05 -0.07
N TYR A 97 -3.93 14.71 0.44
CA TYR A 97 -5.33 14.36 0.12
C TYR A 97 -5.65 14.55 -1.37
N ASP A 98 -5.24 15.68 -1.95
CA ASP A 98 -5.49 16.01 -3.34
C ASP A 98 -4.72 15.07 -4.28
N LEU A 99 -3.44 14.82 -3.99
CA LEU A 99 -2.59 13.91 -4.76
C LEU A 99 -3.11 12.46 -4.68
N ASN A 100 -3.63 12.05 -3.53
CA ASN A 100 -4.30 10.76 -3.38
C ASN A 100 -5.51 10.66 -4.32
N SER A 101 -6.38 11.67 -4.36
CA SER A 101 -7.51 11.66 -5.28
C SER A 101 -7.09 11.64 -6.75
N GLU A 102 -6.08 12.43 -7.12
CA GLU A 102 -5.53 12.51 -8.47
C GLU A 102 -5.02 11.15 -8.96
N ILE A 103 -4.09 10.54 -8.23
CA ILE A 103 -3.42 9.29 -8.62
C ILE A 103 -4.44 8.17 -8.79
N PHE A 104 -5.33 7.99 -7.81
CA PHE A 104 -6.28 6.88 -7.85
C PHE A 104 -7.36 7.08 -8.91
N ARG A 105 -7.79 8.32 -9.16
CA ARG A 105 -8.68 8.64 -10.29
C ARG A 105 -8.02 8.29 -11.63
N GLU A 106 -6.77 8.68 -11.81
CA GLU A 106 -6.01 8.41 -13.05
C GLU A 106 -5.84 6.91 -13.28
N ILE A 107 -5.41 6.16 -12.26
CA ILE A 107 -5.28 4.70 -12.32
C ILE A 107 -6.61 4.05 -12.71
N LYS A 108 -7.73 4.47 -12.12
CA LYS A 108 -9.05 3.94 -12.47
C LYS A 108 -9.42 4.19 -13.93
N GLN A 109 -9.25 5.43 -14.40
CA GLN A 109 -9.62 5.80 -15.77
C GLN A 109 -8.81 4.99 -16.78
N ARG A 110 -7.50 4.93 -16.60
CA ARG A 110 -6.59 4.20 -17.48
C ARG A 110 -6.79 2.69 -17.43
N SER A 111 -7.01 2.12 -16.24
CA SER A 111 -7.22 0.67 -16.13
C SER A 111 -8.54 0.24 -16.76
N TYR A 112 -9.59 1.05 -16.66
CA TYR A 112 -10.87 0.79 -17.31
C TYR A 112 -10.73 0.86 -18.83
N LYS A 113 -10.07 1.91 -19.34
CA LYS A 113 -9.79 2.04 -20.77
C LYS A 113 -9.01 0.84 -21.32
N ALA A 114 -7.96 0.39 -20.64
CA ALA A 114 -7.21 -0.79 -21.06
C ALA A 114 -8.08 -2.06 -21.10
N SER A 115 -9.01 -2.21 -20.15
CA SER A 115 -9.94 -3.35 -20.14
C SER A 115 -10.97 -3.29 -21.27
N GLU A 116 -11.39 -2.10 -21.70
CA GLU A 116 -12.23 -1.90 -22.88
C GLU A 116 -11.49 -2.32 -24.15
N GLU A 117 -10.25 -1.85 -24.33
CA GLU A 117 -9.38 -2.23 -25.46
C GLU A 117 -9.11 -3.74 -25.50
N LEU A 118 -8.90 -4.38 -24.34
CA LEU A 118 -8.77 -5.83 -24.25
C LEU A 118 -10.07 -6.57 -24.63
N ALA A 119 -11.24 -6.00 -24.35
CA ALA A 119 -12.51 -6.60 -24.76
C ALA A 119 -12.73 -6.50 -26.26
N GLU A 120 -12.34 -5.39 -26.90
CA GLU A 120 -12.37 -5.28 -28.36
C GLU A 120 -11.47 -6.33 -29.02
N LYS A 121 -10.28 -6.56 -28.46
CA LYS A 121 -9.29 -7.49 -29.02
C LYS A 121 -9.58 -8.96 -28.74
N PHE A 122 -10.03 -9.30 -27.54
CA PHE A 122 -10.14 -10.68 -27.06
C PHE A 122 -11.57 -11.10 -26.68
N GLY A 123 -12.54 -10.19 -26.81
CA GLY A 123 -13.94 -10.38 -26.45
C GLY A 123 -14.22 -10.15 -24.97
N GLU A 124 -15.50 -10.08 -24.60
CA GLU A 124 -15.93 -10.04 -23.20
C GLU A 124 -16.10 -11.47 -22.64
N PRO A 125 -15.76 -11.71 -21.36
CA PRO A 125 -16.11 -12.96 -20.69
C PRO A 125 -17.61 -13.03 -20.38
N GLU A 126 -18.08 -14.20 -19.94
CA GLU A 126 -19.51 -14.50 -19.72
C GLU A 126 -20.22 -13.46 -18.85
N VAL A 127 -19.64 -13.07 -17.71
CA VAL A 127 -20.27 -12.13 -16.76
C VAL A 127 -20.37 -10.71 -17.32
N LEU A 128 -19.55 -10.36 -18.31
CA LEU A 128 -19.44 -9.00 -18.85
C LEU A 128 -19.98 -8.87 -20.26
N LYS A 129 -20.78 -9.83 -20.74
CA LYS A 129 -21.44 -9.71 -22.04
C LYS A 129 -22.29 -8.44 -22.11
N GLY A 130 -21.95 -7.55 -23.04
CA GLY A 130 -22.59 -6.24 -23.23
C GLY A 130 -22.15 -5.14 -22.29
N TYR A 131 -21.14 -5.34 -21.44
CA TYR A 131 -20.62 -4.33 -20.51
C TYR A 131 -19.45 -3.50 -21.08
N GLY A 132 -18.92 -3.87 -22.24
CA GLY A 132 -17.87 -3.17 -22.97
C GLY A 132 -16.45 -3.36 -22.45
N ARG A 133 -16.20 -4.29 -21.52
CA ARG A 133 -14.87 -4.48 -20.89
C ARG A 133 -14.52 -5.93 -20.60
N ARG A 134 -13.21 -6.21 -20.54
CA ARG A 134 -12.66 -7.57 -20.41
C ARG A 134 -12.68 -8.10 -18.97
N ASN A 135 -12.55 -7.23 -17.98
CA ASN A 135 -12.27 -7.59 -16.59
C ASN A 135 -13.36 -7.05 -15.65
N ALA A 136 -13.89 -7.89 -14.76
CA ALA A 136 -14.99 -7.49 -13.87
C ALA A 136 -14.54 -6.49 -12.81
N THR A 137 -13.29 -6.61 -12.38
CA THR A 137 -12.62 -5.71 -11.44
C THR A 137 -11.21 -5.45 -11.92
N LEU A 138 -10.67 -4.29 -11.59
CA LEU A 138 -9.35 -3.87 -12.04
C LEU A 138 -8.43 -3.40 -10.92
N ASN A 139 -8.95 -2.82 -9.84
CA ASN A 139 -8.13 -2.09 -8.88
C ASN A 139 -8.33 -2.63 -7.45
N ALA A 140 -7.23 -2.99 -6.78
CA ALA A 140 -7.23 -3.50 -5.42
C ALA A 140 -5.89 -3.18 -4.72
N ILE A 141 -5.92 -2.69 -3.49
CA ILE A 141 -4.70 -2.35 -2.74
C ILE A 141 -4.38 -3.45 -1.75
N ALA A 142 -3.48 -4.35 -2.16
CA ALA A 142 -2.96 -5.41 -1.31
C ALA A 142 -1.78 -4.93 -0.43
N PRO A 143 -1.44 -5.64 0.65
CA PRO A 143 -0.19 -5.41 1.37
C PRO A 143 1.00 -5.76 0.47
N THR A 144 2.00 -4.88 0.41
CA THR A 144 3.16 -5.03 -0.50
C THR A 144 4.49 -5.14 0.25
N THR A 145 4.50 -5.73 1.45
CA THR A 145 5.69 -5.78 2.34
C THR A 145 6.95 -6.28 1.64
N SER A 146 6.86 -7.42 0.96
CA SER A 146 8.01 -7.99 0.23
C SER A 146 8.33 -7.21 -1.05
N SER A 147 7.31 -6.83 -1.83
CA SER A 147 7.49 -6.12 -3.11
C SER A 147 8.11 -4.74 -2.93
N ALA A 148 7.68 -4.00 -1.90
CA ALA A 148 8.22 -2.68 -1.58
C ALA A 148 9.69 -2.76 -1.13
N PHE A 149 10.08 -3.85 -0.46
CA PHE A 149 11.47 -4.13 -0.13
C PHE A 149 12.32 -4.40 -1.39
N ILE A 150 11.81 -5.20 -2.32
CA ILE A 150 12.48 -5.50 -3.61
C ILE A 150 12.69 -4.22 -4.42
N LEU A 151 11.70 -3.32 -4.44
CA LEU A 151 11.72 -2.06 -5.20
C LEU A 151 12.43 -0.92 -4.49
N GLY A 152 13.58 -1.19 -3.86
CA GLY A 152 14.40 -0.15 -3.24
C GLY A 152 13.89 0.35 -1.88
N GLN A 153 13.18 -0.52 -1.14
CA GLN A 153 12.72 -0.23 0.22
C GLN A 153 11.80 0.98 0.33
N VAL A 154 10.94 1.17 -0.67
CA VAL A 154 9.87 2.16 -0.59
C VAL A 154 8.82 1.76 0.46
N SER A 155 7.96 2.70 0.82
CA SER A 155 6.83 2.48 1.72
C SER A 155 5.85 1.42 1.20
N GLN A 156 5.21 0.71 2.13
CA GLN A 156 4.37 -0.44 1.83
C GLN A 156 2.96 0.02 1.47
N GLY A 157 2.45 -0.38 0.31
CA GLY A 157 1.10 -0.04 -0.12
C GLY A 157 0.79 1.46 -0.02
N ILE A 158 -0.26 1.75 0.75
CA ILE A 158 -0.73 3.10 1.11
C ILE A 158 -0.40 3.48 2.56
N GLU A 159 0.47 2.71 3.22
CA GLU A 159 0.76 2.85 4.64
C GLU A 159 1.84 3.90 4.92
N PRO A 160 1.74 4.59 6.07
CA PRO A 160 2.88 5.33 6.59
C PRO A 160 4.08 4.42 6.89
N ILE A 161 5.26 5.03 7.01
CA ILE A 161 6.45 4.29 7.37
C ILE A 161 6.44 4.06 8.88
N TRP A 162 6.85 2.88 9.30
CA TRP A 162 6.89 2.52 10.71
C TRP A 162 7.94 3.31 11.50
N SER A 163 9.06 3.62 10.86
CA SER A 163 10.21 4.24 11.49
C SER A 163 11.12 4.83 10.43
N ASN A 164 11.76 5.97 10.69
CA ASN A 164 12.74 6.56 9.78
C ASN A 164 14.10 5.83 9.80
N VAL A 165 14.36 4.98 10.80
CA VAL A 165 15.57 4.16 10.88
C VAL A 165 15.30 2.85 11.59
N TYR A 166 15.63 1.72 10.96
CA TYR A 166 15.43 0.40 11.54
C TYR A 166 16.54 -0.56 11.15
N VAL A 167 16.75 -1.58 12.00
CA VAL A 167 17.74 -2.63 11.74
C VAL A 167 17.03 -3.82 11.13
N LYS A 168 17.56 -4.33 10.02
CA LYS A 168 17.04 -5.52 9.35
C LYS A 168 18.12 -6.58 9.21
N ASP A 169 17.74 -7.82 9.51
CA ASP A 169 18.56 -9.00 9.27
C ASP A 169 18.48 -9.38 7.78
N ILE A 170 19.56 -9.14 7.03
CA ILE A 170 19.69 -9.55 5.64
C ILE A 170 20.78 -10.63 5.59
N ALA A 171 20.38 -11.87 5.34
CA ALA A 171 21.30 -12.98 5.07
C ALA A 171 22.52 -13.06 6.04
N LYS A 172 22.26 -12.97 7.36
CA LYS A 172 23.24 -12.99 8.47
C LYS A 172 24.00 -11.68 8.75
N ILE A 173 23.69 -10.59 8.05
CA ILE A 173 24.22 -9.24 8.34
C ILE A 173 23.09 -8.35 8.84
N LYS A 174 23.29 -7.73 10.01
CA LYS A 174 22.43 -6.67 10.51
C LYS A 174 22.76 -5.37 9.81
N THR A 175 21.87 -4.92 8.94
CA THR A 175 22.03 -3.65 8.23
C THR A 175 21.07 -2.63 8.82
N THR A 176 21.59 -1.44 9.10
CA THR A 176 20.74 -0.30 9.48
C THR A 176 20.22 0.33 8.20
N ILE A 177 18.91 0.36 8.05
CA ILE A 177 18.21 1.02 6.96
C ILE A 177 17.76 2.38 7.46
N LYS A 178 18.04 3.42 6.67
CA LYS A 178 17.64 4.80 6.91
C LYS A 178 16.65 5.24 5.85
N ASN A 179 15.77 6.17 6.22
CA ASN A 179 14.89 6.84 5.27
C ASN A 179 15.74 7.73 4.33
N PRO A 180 15.77 7.45 3.01
CA PRO A 180 16.62 8.18 2.07
C PRO A 180 16.23 9.65 1.95
N PHE A 181 14.94 9.98 2.05
CA PHE A 181 14.47 11.37 1.94
C PHE A 181 14.81 12.21 3.17
N LEU A 182 14.90 11.56 4.34
CA LEU A 182 15.37 12.20 5.57
C LEU A 182 16.89 12.35 5.56
N GLU A 183 17.61 11.36 5.02
CA GLU A 183 19.07 11.45 4.85
C GLU A 183 19.46 12.63 3.96
N GLU A 184 18.81 12.81 2.83
CA GLU A 184 18.96 13.98 1.96
C GLU A 184 18.70 15.30 2.73
N LEU A 185 17.60 15.38 3.50
CA LEU A 185 17.31 16.57 4.31
C LEU A 185 18.39 16.84 5.37
N PHE A 186 18.91 15.80 6.01
CA PHE A 186 20.00 15.95 6.96
C PHE A 186 21.30 16.38 6.30
N GLU A 187 21.58 15.94 5.07
CA GLU A 187 22.73 16.40 4.29
C GLU A 187 22.60 17.89 3.93
N GLU A 188 21.44 18.32 3.46
CA GLU A 188 21.13 19.73 3.16
C GLU A 188 21.35 20.65 4.36
N LYS A 189 21.05 20.17 5.58
CA LYS A 189 21.24 20.91 6.83
C LYS A 189 22.61 20.76 7.46
N GLY A 190 23.51 19.95 6.88
CA GLY A 190 24.80 19.62 7.50
C GLY A 190 24.69 18.81 8.79
N MET A 191 23.57 18.12 9.00
CA MET A 191 23.23 17.34 10.20
C MET A 191 23.22 15.82 9.94
N ASN A 192 23.70 15.34 8.78
CA ASN A 192 23.82 13.91 8.49
C ASN A 192 25.01 13.29 9.25
N THR A 193 24.90 13.21 10.58
CA THR A 193 25.94 12.68 11.47
C THR A 193 25.52 11.37 12.13
N PRO A 194 26.48 10.50 12.50
CA PRO A 194 26.18 9.28 13.27
C PRO A 194 25.44 9.56 14.59
N GLU A 195 25.71 10.70 15.23
CA GLU A 195 25.09 11.12 16.49
C GLU A 195 23.60 11.43 16.29
N VAL A 196 23.24 12.16 15.23
CA VAL A 196 21.84 12.47 14.90
C VAL A 196 21.08 11.19 14.58
N TRP A 197 21.63 10.30 13.75
CA TRP A 197 20.99 9.02 13.45
C TRP A 197 20.86 8.11 14.67
N ARG A 198 21.82 8.15 15.60
CA ARG A 198 21.73 7.44 16.87
C ARG A 198 20.58 7.99 17.71
N SER A 199 20.43 9.32 17.78
CA SER A 199 19.32 9.98 18.47
C SER A 199 17.96 9.62 17.88
N VAL A 200 17.84 9.60 16.54
CA VAL A 200 16.62 9.18 15.82
C VAL A 200 16.29 7.72 16.15
N ARG A 201 17.27 6.82 16.08
CA ARG A 201 17.10 5.39 16.43
C ARG A 201 16.68 5.21 17.88
N ASP A 202 17.30 5.95 18.81
CA ASP A 202 17.04 5.81 20.24
C ASP A 202 15.63 6.29 20.62
N ASN A 203 15.04 7.16 19.77
CA ASN A 203 13.66 7.63 19.78
C ASN A 203 12.75 6.87 18.78
N ASP A 204 13.00 5.58 18.57
CA ASP A 204 12.17 4.67 17.75
C ASP A 204 12.00 5.10 16.27
N GLY A 205 12.91 5.94 15.78
CA GLY A 205 12.88 6.52 14.43
C GLY A 205 12.07 7.80 14.31
N SER A 206 11.62 8.38 15.41
CA SER A 206 11.03 9.71 15.43
C SER A 206 12.08 10.79 15.18
N VAL A 207 11.64 11.91 14.61
CA VAL A 207 12.43 13.13 14.44
C VAL A 207 11.82 14.33 15.17
N GLN A 208 10.73 14.13 15.91
CA GLN A 208 9.96 15.24 16.50
C GLN A 208 10.76 16.03 17.54
N HIS A 209 11.73 15.37 18.19
CA HIS A 209 12.62 15.94 19.20
C HIS A 209 13.79 16.75 18.61
N LEU A 210 14.02 16.72 17.30
CA LEU A 210 15.16 17.40 16.68
C LEU A 210 14.87 18.90 16.50
N GLU A 211 15.55 19.76 17.27
CA GLU A 211 15.33 21.21 17.29
C GLU A 211 15.74 21.93 15.99
N PHE A 212 16.66 21.35 15.22
CA PHE A 212 17.12 21.93 13.94
C PHE A 212 16.14 21.70 12.78
N LEU A 213 15.10 20.88 12.99
CA LEU A 213 14.02 20.68 12.03
C LEU A 213 12.90 21.68 12.30
N THR A 214 12.36 22.24 11.23
CA THR A 214 11.12 23.02 11.26
C THR A 214 9.93 22.09 11.53
N GLU A 215 8.82 22.65 12.01
CA GLU A 215 7.60 21.87 12.24
C GLU A 215 7.09 21.20 10.95
N GLN A 216 7.16 21.89 9.81
CA GLN A 216 6.79 21.31 8.52
C GLN A 216 7.66 20.08 8.18
N GLU A 217 8.98 20.15 8.40
CA GLU A 217 9.86 19.01 8.15
C GLU A 217 9.56 17.85 9.12
N LYS A 218 9.28 18.16 10.39
CA LYS A 218 8.85 17.15 11.36
C LYS A 218 7.53 16.48 10.95
N ASP A 219 6.57 17.24 10.44
CA ASP A 219 5.29 16.72 9.96
C ASP A 219 5.45 15.76 8.76
N VAL A 220 6.37 16.06 7.83
CA VAL A 220 6.71 15.19 6.68
C VAL A 220 7.25 13.82 7.12
N PHE A 221 8.03 13.79 8.20
CA PHE A 221 8.74 12.60 8.67
C PHE A 221 8.13 11.97 9.92
N LYS A 222 6.86 12.27 10.23
CA LYS A 222 6.10 11.54 11.23
C LYS A 222 6.10 10.03 10.92
N THR A 223 6.37 9.25 11.94
CA THR A 223 6.22 7.79 11.90
C THR A 223 4.73 7.41 11.96
N TYR A 224 4.42 6.16 11.63
CA TYR A 224 3.05 5.65 11.68
C TYR A 224 2.39 5.85 13.07
N ALA A 225 3.18 5.74 14.15
CA ALA A 225 2.70 5.97 15.50
C ALA A 225 2.26 7.41 15.79
N GLU A 226 2.83 8.37 15.05
CA GLU A 226 2.65 9.81 15.26
C GLU A 226 1.61 10.42 14.33
N ILE A 227 1.19 9.70 13.30
CA ILE A 227 0.17 10.13 12.35
C ILE A 227 -1.22 9.92 12.95
N ASP A 228 -2.11 10.91 12.78
CA ASP A 228 -3.53 10.76 13.13
C ASP A 228 -4.16 9.65 12.28
N GLN A 229 -4.65 8.61 12.96
CA GLN A 229 -5.30 7.47 12.32
C GLN A 229 -6.58 7.88 11.58
N MET A 230 -7.23 8.98 11.98
CA MET A 230 -8.35 9.53 11.22
C MET A 230 -7.93 10.04 9.83
N ALA A 231 -6.73 10.59 9.67
CA ALA A 231 -6.23 11.02 8.37
C ALA A 231 -6.09 9.83 7.40
N ILE A 232 -5.64 8.67 7.90
CA ILE A 232 -5.57 7.42 7.13
C ILE A 232 -6.97 7.00 6.67
N ILE A 233 -7.98 7.08 7.56
CA ILE A 233 -9.38 6.78 7.22
C ILE A 233 -9.92 7.74 6.15
N TYR A 234 -9.67 9.05 6.28
CA TYR A 234 -10.17 10.02 5.30
C TYR A 234 -9.53 9.84 3.92
N GLN A 235 -8.22 9.60 3.84
CA GLN A 235 -7.59 9.30 2.55
C GLN A 235 -8.04 7.97 1.97
N ALA A 236 -8.23 6.96 2.83
CA ALA A 236 -8.78 5.67 2.42
C ALA A 236 -10.19 5.81 1.83
N ALA A 237 -11.06 6.58 2.47
CA ALA A 237 -12.39 6.90 1.95
C ALA A 237 -12.29 7.61 0.59
N ASN A 238 -11.42 8.62 0.50
CA ASN A 238 -11.21 9.38 -0.73
C ASN A 238 -10.82 8.47 -1.90
N ARG A 239 -9.80 7.61 -1.74
CA ARG A 239 -9.37 6.69 -2.81
C ARG A 239 -10.37 5.56 -3.07
N GLN A 240 -11.20 5.16 -2.09
CA GLN A 240 -12.17 4.09 -2.27
C GLN A 240 -13.18 4.38 -3.40
N ASN A 241 -13.47 5.66 -3.67
CA ASN A 241 -14.29 6.10 -4.81
C ASN A 241 -13.72 5.67 -6.17
N HIS A 242 -12.43 5.39 -6.21
CA HIS A 242 -11.69 5.01 -7.41
C HIS A 242 -11.25 3.53 -7.42
N ILE A 243 -11.60 2.75 -6.39
CA ILE A 243 -11.21 1.34 -6.25
C ILE A 243 -12.47 0.47 -6.30
N ASP A 244 -12.55 -0.43 -7.29
CA ASP A 244 -13.72 -1.30 -7.49
C ASP A 244 -13.71 -2.51 -6.54
N GLN A 245 -12.54 -2.99 -6.12
CA GLN A 245 -12.40 -3.94 -5.02
C GLN A 245 -12.19 -3.21 -3.67
N GLY A 246 -11.26 -3.68 -2.83
CA GLY A 246 -10.95 -3.10 -1.53
C GLY A 246 -9.49 -2.65 -1.40
N GLN A 247 -9.14 -2.29 -0.18
CA GLN A 247 -7.81 -1.88 0.22
C GLN A 247 -7.51 -2.42 1.62
N SER A 248 -6.32 -2.96 1.81
CA SER A 248 -5.84 -3.44 3.11
C SER A 248 -5.37 -2.25 3.94
N ILE A 249 -6.26 -1.75 4.80
CA ILE A 249 -5.97 -0.61 5.69
C ILE A 249 -5.66 -1.15 7.07
N ASN A 250 -4.40 -1.08 7.46
CA ASN A 250 -4.04 -1.26 8.86
C ASN A 250 -4.30 0.02 9.65
N LEU A 251 -4.39 -0.12 10.97
CA LEU A 251 -4.46 0.98 11.92
C LEU A 251 -3.43 0.74 13.03
N LEU A 252 -2.87 1.81 13.56
CA LEU A 252 -1.99 1.77 14.73
C LEU A 252 -2.69 2.45 15.89
N VAL A 253 -3.06 1.65 16.90
CA VAL A 253 -3.77 2.12 18.09
C VAL A 253 -2.79 2.14 19.26
N HIS A 254 -2.55 3.32 19.81
CA HIS A 254 -1.75 3.46 21.02
C HIS A 254 -2.49 2.79 22.20
N PRO A 255 -1.80 2.06 23.11
CA PRO A 255 -2.43 1.42 24.26
C PRO A 255 -3.22 2.36 25.18
N ASP A 256 -2.83 3.63 25.25
CA ASP A 256 -3.50 4.66 26.04
C ASP A 256 -4.62 5.39 25.26
N MET A 257 -4.86 5.04 23.99
CA MET A 257 -5.95 5.63 23.21
C MET A 257 -7.30 5.25 23.84
N PRO A 258 -8.17 6.23 24.18
CA PRO A 258 -9.46 5.94 24.75
C PRO A 258 -10.29 5.05 23.82
N ILE A 259 -10.99 4.05 24.39
CA ILE A 259 -11.88 3.13 23.63
C ILE A 259 -12.90 3.91 22.80
N LYS A 260 -13.34 5.08 23.29
CA LYS A 260 -14.25 5.98 22.57
C LYS A 260 -13.66 6.48 21.24
N GLU A 261 -12.36 6.79 21.20
CA GLU A 261 -11.69 7.23 19.97
C GLU A 261 -11.49 6.05 19.00
N ILE A 262 -11.12 4.87 19.52
CA ILE A 262 -11.05 3.64 18.71
C ILE A 262 -12.41 3.36 18.05
N ASN A 263 -13.49 3.42 18.83
CA ASN A 263 -14.85 3.24 18.33
C ASN A 263 -15.24 4.31 17.28
N LYS A 264 -14.82 5.56 17.49
CA LYS A 264 -15.05 6.66 16.53
C LYS A 264 -14.35 6.40 15.19
N ILE A 265 -13.11 5.88 15.20
CA ILE A 265 -12.38 5.51 13.98
C ILE A 265 -13.17 4.46 13.17
N HIS A 266 -13.61 3.37 13.82
CA HIS A 266 -14.36 2.29 13.17
C HIS A 266 -15.72 2.76 12.63
N ILE A 267 -16.49 3.52 13.43
CA ILE A 267 -17.78 4.07 13.00
C ILE A 267 -17.59 5.03 11.83
N THR A 268 -16.54 5.84 11.84
CA THR A 268 -16.28 6.79 10.75
C THR A 268 -15.86 6.07 9.48
N ALA A 269 -15.00 5.05 9.58
CA ALA A 269 -14.64 4.19 8.45
C ALA A 269 -15.88 3.60 7.78
N TRP A 270 -16.81 3.04 8.57
CA TRP A 270 -18.08 2.52 8.07
C TRP A 270 -18.95 3.61 7.41
N LYS A 271 -19.14 4.75 8.09
CA LYS A 271 -19.95 5.86 7.57
C LYS A 271 -19.41 6.46 6.26
N LEU A 272 -18.10 6.43 6.08
CA LEU A 272 -17.42 6.90 4.87
C LEU A 272 -17.36 5.84 3.75
N GLY A 273 -17.94 4.66 3.97
CA GLY A 273 -18.05 3.62 2.94
C GLY A 273 -16.78 2.80 2.71
N LEU A 274 -15.85 2.75 3.68
CA LEU A 274 -14.74 1.81 3.61
C LEU A 274 -15.26 0.37 3.63
N LYS A 275 -14.73 -0.45 2.72
CA LYS A 275 -15.16 -1.85 2.55
C LYS A 275 -14.55 -2.80 3.59
N SER A 276 -13.41 -2.43 4.18
CA SER A 276 -12.69 -3.25 5.15
C SER A 276 -11.71 -2.44 5.99
N LEU A 277 -11.39 -2.93 7.17
CA LEU A 277 -10.17 -2.65 7.94
C LEU A 277 -9.41 -3.97 8.11
N TYR A 278 -8.09 -3.92 8.19
CA TYR A 278 -7.23 -5.11 8.19
C TYR A 278 -6.71 -5.44 9.60
N TYR A 279 -5.45 -5.12 9.92
CA TYR A 279 -4.92 -5.28 11.27
C TYR A 279 -5.04 -4.01 12.09
N GLN A 280 -5.34 -4.18 13.38
CA GLN A 280 -5.04 -3.20 14.40
C GLN A 280 -3.70 -3.57 15.05
N HIS A 281 -2.68 -2.75 14.83
CA HIS A 281 -1.40 -2.85 15.51
C HIS A 281 -1.44 -2.07 16.82
N SER A 282 -0.59 -2.48 17.76
CA SER A 282 -0.31 -1.77 19.01
C SER A 282 1.16 -1.41 19.07
N MET A 283 1.48 -0.33 19.75
CA MET A 283 2.86 -0.02 20.12
C MET A 283 3.31 -0.89 21.29
N ASN A 284 4.60 -1.18 21.35
CA ASN A 284 5.16 -2.01 22.40
C ASN A 284 5.34 -1.17 23.68
N ALA A 285 4.96 -1.70 24.84
CA ALA A 285 5.03 -0.97 26.12
C ALA A 285 6.46 -0.49 26.48
N ALA A 286 7.51 -1.10 25.92
CA ALA A 286 8.88 -0.65 26.07
C ALA A 286 9.17 0.71 25.39
N GLN A 287 8.52 1.01 24.26
CA GLN A 287 8.62 2.30 23.57
C GLN A 287 8.07 3.43 24.46
N LYS A 288 7.00 3.13 25.21
CA LYS A 288 6.38 4.02 26.23
C LYS A 288 7.36 4.43 27.34
N PHE A 289 8.23 3.53 27.78
CA PHE A 289 9.16 3.80 28.89
C PHE A 289 10.30 4.74 28.51
N LYS A 290 10.70 4.79 27.23
CA LYS A 290 11.72 5.74 26.77
C LYS A 290 11.17 7.15 26.59
N GLN A 291 10.02 7.29 25.92
CA GLN A 291 9.39 8.61 25.71
C GLN A 291 8.98 9.30 27.03
N LYS A 292 8.56 8.54 28.06
CA LYS A 292 8.25 9.12 29.38
C LYS A 292 9.47 9.47 30.23
N LYS A 293 10.64 8.87 29.98
CA LYS A 293 11.82 9.07 30.83
C LYS A 293 12.43 10.47 30.71
N GLU A 294 12.25 11.15 29.58
CA GLU A 294 12.75 12.52 29.40
C GLU A 294 11.97 13.56 30.23
N CYS A 295 10.77 13.24 30.73
CA CYS A 295 9.92 14.23 31.40
C CYS A 295 9.89 14.12 32.95
N VAL A 296 10.56 13.14 33.56
CA VAL A 296 10.43 12.88 35.03
C VAL A 296 11.77 12.90 35.78
N SER A 297 12.90 13.04 35.09
CA SER A 297 14.23 13.00 35.75
C SER A 297 14.91 14.36 35.95
N CYS A 298 14.21 15.47 35.70
CA CYS A 298 14.71 16.83 35.96
C CYS A 298 13.98 17.56 37.13
N GLU A 299 13.13 16.85 37.86
CA GLU A 299 12.54 17.32 39.12
C GLU A 299 12.84 16.33 40.24
N ALA A 300 14.07 16.37 40.77
CA ALA A 300 14.44 15.87 42.09
C ALA A 300 15.75 16.51 42.56
#